data_AF-A0A0Q9NIQ6-F1
#
_entry.id   AF-A0A0Q9NIQ6-F1
#
_cell.length_a   1.000
_cell.length_b   1.000
_cell.length_c   1.000
_cell.angle_alpha   90.00
_cell.angle_beta   90.00
_cell.angle_gamma   90.00
#
_symmetry.space_group_name_H-M   'P 1'
#
loop_
_entity.id
_entity.type
_entity.pdbx_description
1 polymer ?
#
loop_
_entity_poly.entity_id
_entity_poly.type
_entity_poly.pdbx_seq_one_letter_code
_entity_poly.pdbx_strand_id
1 'polypeptide(L)' 'MSTETRTRHAARSPETPEDLEPLRRQVSAIIDAILNDTKPDEAPVREQLRHHVADNPGEPEKALLNHLLAISTAVQDEPA' A
#
# COMPACT_ATOMS: atom_id res chain seq x y z
N MET A 1 -26.00 32.99 13.07
CA MET A 1 -25.43 32.57 11.77
C MET A 1 -24.11 33.32 11.62
N SER A 2 -22.92 32.75 11.59
CA SER A 2 -22.46 31.37 11.44
C SER A 2 -21.06 31.29 12.06
N THR A 3 -20.77 30.25 12.83
CA THR A 3 -19.40 29.96 13.26
C THR A 3 -18.68 29.28 12.10
N GLU A 4 -17.89 30.04 11.35
CA GLU A 4 -16.88 29.48 10.44
C GLU A 4 -15.80 28.78 11.27
N THR A 5 -15.99 27.49 11.52
CA THR A 5 -14.95 26.60 12.03
C THR A 5 -13.97 26.33 10.89
N ARG A 6 -13.17 27.33 10.51
CA ARG A 6 -12.04 27.15 9.61
C ARG A 6 -10.92 26.51 10.43
N THR A 7 -10.99 25.18 10.60
CA THR A 7 -9.87 24.37 11.08
C THR A 7 -8.70 24.63 10.14
N ARG A 8 -7.77 25.46 10.62
CA ARG A 8 -6.49 25.68 9.97
C ARG A 8 -5.79 24.32 9.92
N HIS A 9 -5.75 23.71 8.73
CA HIS A 9 -4.74 22.72 8.40
C HIS A 9 -3.39 23.45 8.45
N ALA A 10 -2.85 23.57 9.67
CA ALA A 10 -1.47 23.94 9.88
C ALA A 10 -0.62 23.00 9.01
N ALA A 11 0.30 23.58 8.25
CA ALA A 11 1.21 22.87 7.35
C ALA A 11 1.66 21.56 7.99
N ARG A 12 1.23 20.42 7.41
CA ARG A 12 1.58 19.09 7.90
C ARG A 12 3.10 19.01 7.88
N SER A 13 3.73 18.98 9.04
CA SER A 13 5.15 18.64 9.15
C SER A 13 5.36 17.27 8.49
N PRO A 14 6.53 16.99 7.89
CA PRO A 14 6.81 15.66 7.38
C PRO A 14 6.55 14.65 8.50
N GLU A 15 5.71 13.65 8.21
CA GLU A 15 5.38 12.60 9.18
C GLU A 15 6.67 11.91 9.60
N THR A 16 6.90 11.81 10.90
CA THR A 16 8.12 11.16 11.40
C THR A 16 7.97 9.64 11.21
N PRO A 17 9.09 8.88 11.13
CA PRO A 17 9.02 7.42 11.04
C PRO A 17 8.18 6.78 12.16
N GLU A 18 8.14 7.40 13.35
CA GLU A 18 7.34 6.96 14.49
C GLU A 18 5.83 7.15 14.26
N ASP A 19 5.43 8.22 13.57
CA ASP A 19 4.03 8.48 13.23
C ASP A 19 3.48 7.47 12.20
N LEU A 20 4.37 6.87 11.42
CA LEU A 20 4.03 5.90 10.38
C LEU A 20 3.99 4.45 10.90
N GLU A 21 4.47 4.16 12.11
CA GLU A 21 4.48 2.80 12.67
C GLU A 21 3.10 2.10 12.70
N PRO A 22 1.98 2.77 13.05
CA PRO A 22 0.65 2.17 12.93
C PRO A 22 0.31 1.77 11.49
N LEU A 23 0.64 2.64 10.52
CA LEU A 23 0.43 2.38 9.09
C LEU A 23 1.29 1.21 8.62
N ARG A 24 2.57 1.19 9.01
CA ARG A 24 3.52 0.12 8.70
C ARG A 24 3.02 -1.25 9.14
N ARG A 25 2.54 -1.34 10.39
CA ARG A 25 1.96 -2.57 10.92
C ARG A 25 0.73 -3.00 10.14
N GLN A 26 -0.15 -2.05 9.81
CA GLN A 26 -1.34 -2.34 9.03
C GLN A 26 -1.00 -2.84 7.63
N VAL A 27 -0.06 -2.18 6.94
CA VAL A 27 0.37 -2.58 5.60
C VAL A 27 1.02 -3.96 5.63
N SER A 28 1.88 -4.22 6.61
CA SER A 28 2.52 -5.53 6.78
C SER A 28 1.47 -6.64 6.93
N ALA A 29 0.44 -6.41 7.74
CA ALA A 29 -0.66 -7.37 7.90
C ALA A 29 -1.46 -7.59 6.60
N ILE A 30 -1.63 -6.57 5.77
CA ILE A 30 -2.27 -6.70 4.45
C ILE A 30 -1.41 -7.55 3.52
N ILE A 31 -0.10 -7.26 3.44
CA ILE A 31 0.85 -8.04 2.64
C ILE A 31 0.83 -9.51 3.07
N ASP A 32 0.90 -9.77 4.37
CA ASP A 32 0.85 -11.13 4.92
C ASP A 32 -0.47 -11.83 4.57
N ALA A 33 -1.61 -11.14 4.66
CA ALA A 33 -2.89 -11.70 4.27
C ALA A 33 -2.95 -12.09 2.79
N ILE A 34 -2.44 -11.23 1.89
CA ILE A 34 -2.37 -11.51 0.45
C ILE A 34 -1.43 -12.70 0.19
N LEU A 35 -0.25 -12.72 0.81
CA LEU A 35 0.74 -13.78 0.59
C LEU A 35 0.31 -15.14 1.14
N ASN A 36 -0.57 -15.16 2.15
CA ASN A 36 -1.14 -16.37 2.74
C ASN A 36 -2.41 -16.86 2.02
N ASP A 37 -2.97 -16.11 1.06
CA ASP A 37 -4.09 -16.60 0.24
C ASP A 37 -3.65 -17.82 -0.59
N THR A 38 -4.52 -18.83 -0.65
CA THR A 38 -4.30 -20.10 -1.34
C THR A 38 -4.99 -20.20 -2.70
N LYS A 39 -5.66 -19.14 -3.18
CA LYS A 39 -6.27 -19.15 -4.52
C LYS A 39 -5.20 -19.37 -5.60
N PRO A 40 -5.32 -20.41 -6.44
CA PRO A 40 -4.30 -20.74 -7.44
C PRO A 40 -4.19 -19.66 -8.52
N ASP A 41 -5.31 -19.07 -8.93
CA ASP A 41 -5.36 -18.04 -9.99
C ASP A 41 -4.61 -16.74 -9.61
N GLU A 42 -4.45 -16.48 -8.31
CA GLU A 42 -3.73 -15.33 -7.78
C GLU A 42 -2.23 -15.63 -7.53
N ALA A 43 -1.74 -16.84 -7.82
CA ALA A 43 -0.34 -17.21 -7.58
C ALA A 43 0.68 -16.28 -8.30
N PRO A 44 0.47 -15.88 -9.57
CA PRO A 44 1.38 -14.93 -10.23
C PRO A 44 1.38 -13.54 -9.56
N VAL A 45 0.21 -13.09 -9.09
CA VAL A 45 0.06 -11.80 -8.37
C VAL A 45 0.82 -11.84 -7.04
N ARG A 46 0.71 -12.94 -6.29
CA ARG A 46 1.48 -13.12 -5.04
C ARG A 46 2.98 -13.15 -5.29
N GLU A 47 3.43 -13.78 -6.38
CA GLU A 47 4.86 -13.80 -6.71
C GLU A 47 5.38 -12.40 -7.04
N GLN A 48 4.62 -11.62 -7.80
CA GLN A 48 4.94 -10.22 -8.05
C GLN A 48 5.01 -9.40 -6.75
N LEU A 49 4.08 -9.62 -5.80
CA LEU A 49 4.14 -8.97 -4.49
C LEU A 49 5.40 -9.35 -3.71
N ARG A 50 5.83 -10.62 -3.74
CA ARG A 50 7.10 -11.05 -3.10
C ARG A 50 8.31 -10.30 -3.66
N HIS A 51 8.37 -10.10 -4.97
CA HIS A 51 9.43 -9.31 -5.59
C HIS A 51 9.43 -7.86 -5.09
N HIS A 52 8.27 -7.19 -5.06
CA HIS A 52 8.19 -5.83 -4.54
C HIS A 52 8.57 -5.72 -3.06
N VAL A 53 8.25 -6.71 -2.23
CA VAL A 53 8.66 -6.76 -0.82
C VAL A 53 10.19 -6.90 -0.70
N ALA A 54 10.80 -7.78 -1.50
CA ALA A 54 12.25 -7.96 -1.51
C ALA A 54 13.00 -6.70 -1.97
N ASP A 55 12.44 -5.96 -2.93
CA ASP A 55 13.02 -4.72 -3.46
C ASP A 55 12.89 -3.50 -2.53
N ASN A 56 12.05 -3.58 -1.50
CA ASN A 56 11.75 -2.46 -0.58
C ASN A 56 11.92 -2.87 0.90
N PRO A 57 13.13 -3.25 1.33
CA PRO A 57 13.37 -3.72 2.69
C PRO A 57 13.10 -2.61 3.73
N GLY A 58 12.24 -2.90 4.70
CA GLY A 58 11.85 -1.94 5.74
C GLY A 58 10.85 -0.87 5.28
N GLU A 59 10.38 -0.94 4.04
CA GLU A 59 9.39 -0.02 3.45
C GLU A 59 8.17 -0.78 2.88
N PRO A 60 7.42 -1.52 3.71
CA PRO A 60 6.28 -2.32 3.23
C PRO A 60 5.20 -1.47 2.55
N GLU A 61 5.04 -0.21 2.94
CA GLU A 61 4.12 0.76 2.32
C GLU A 61 4.46 1.01 0.85
N LYS A 62 5.75 1.13 0.55
CA LYS A 62 6.25 1.34 -0.80
C LYS A 62 6.18 0.05 -1.62
N ALA A 63 6.46 -1.09 -1.02
CA ALA A 63 6.26 -2.40 -1.65
C ALA A 63 4.80 -2.58 -2.10
N LEU A 64 3.85 -2.33 -1.19
CA LEU A 64 2.42 -2.46 -1.48
C LEU A 64 1.96 -1.44 -2.53
N LEU A 65 2.41 -0.19 -2.45
CA LEU A 65 2.08 0.83 -3.46
C LEU A 65 2.56 0.42 -4.87
N ASN A 66 3.82 -0.01 -4.99
CA ASN A 66 4.38 -0.45 -6.27
C ASN A 66 3.59 -1.64 -6.84
N HIS A 67 3.22 -2.58 -5.99
CA HIS A 67 2.39 -3.72 -6.38
C HIS A 67 1.01 -3.29 -6.88
N LEU A 68 0.31 -2.42 -6.14
CA LEU A 68 -1.02 -1.92 -6.53
C LEU A 68 -0.99 -1.15 -7.86
N LEU A 69 0.08 -0.38 -8.10
CA LEU A 69 0.27 0.29 -9.38
C LEU A 69 0.48 -0.71 -10.52
N ALA A 70 1.34 -1.72 -10.32
CA ALA A 70 1.62 -2.74 -11.33
C ALA A 70 0.36 -3.54 -11.74
N ILE A 71 -0.48 -3.93 -10.78
CA ILE A 71 -1.73 -4.64 -11.09
C ILE A 71 -2.76 -3.71 -11.76
N SER A 72 -2.81 -2.44 -11.37
CA SER A 72 -3.76 -1.48 -11.97
C SER A 72 -3.46 -1.22 -13.45
N THR A 73 -2.18 -1.25 -13.82
CA THR A 73 -1.76 -1.14 -15.23
C THR A 73 -2.01 -2.43 -16.01
N ALA A 74 -1.85 -3.60 -15.39
CA ALA A 74 -2.10 -4.88 -16.05
C ALA A 74 -3.57 -5.10 -16.41
N VAL A 75 -4.51 -4.58 -15.61
CA VAL A 75 -5.96 -4.67 -15.88
C VAL A 75 -6.39 -3.83 -17.09
N GLN A 76 -5.57 -2.88 -17.55
CA GLN A 76 -5.88 -2.01 -18.70
C GLN A 76 -5.50 -2.62 -20.06
N ASP A 77 -4.71 -3.71 -20.08
CA ASP A 77 -4.16 -4.32 -21.31
C ASP A 77 -4.93 -5.57 -21.80
N GLU A 78 -6.07 -5.94 -21.19
CA GLU A 78 -6.94 -7.02 -21.69
C GLU A 78 -7.80 -6.54 -22.88
N PRO A 79 -7.64 -7.11 -24.10
CA PRO A 79 -8.52 -6.78 -25.22
C PRO A 79 -9.91 -7.40 -25.02
N ALA A 80 -10.95 -6.58 -25.22
CA ALA A 80 -12.36 -6.96 -25.17
C ALA A 80 -12.76 -8.04 -26.18
#